data_AF-A0A246KTY8-F1
#
_entry.id   AF-A0A246KTY8-F1
#
_cell.length_a   1.000
_cell.length_b   1.000
_cell.length_c   1.000
_cell.angle_alpha   90.00
_cell.angle_beta   90.00
_cell.angle_gamma   90.00
#
_symmetry.space_group_name_H-M   'P 1'
#
loop_
_entity.id
_entity.type
_entity.pdbx_description
1 polymer ?
#
loop_
_entity_poly.entity_id
_entity_poly.type
_entity_poly.pdbx_seq_one_letter_code
_entity_poly.pdbx_strand_id
1 'polypeptide(L)'
;MSGVSEAVFAGDAPGDPVNIYDFSRLGLPRKPTHALLNAFTGVTSTYRVQSRKQAWGSIRKFANFLTELDGDPWKNMRSSTISQRYAEWLKAKLLLKTGGSHFNLLRQIYAWLATNDTENSVTWMNIYFPRGQFQREEECSRENILSEEEMRSILIASKKGIDEVRARTRVMASLANGADVQCLTAKDRADLDGMRRGMAQGVLGKINLCAAGFTPYSVKYRPLKRYLFLEICDYIPYLLYIAIETGGNPGGLMALCVDCISDHAVDPLKKEFTWDKFRATEQSSASVSTEGAYAIPKLIGEVVEFTSVLRIAAGARADTVFLSLCRGSIGRVSIQSWHNELALFIDRHGLPDFNFVDLRLSGARLLGNRGEKIERVQSELQHKNSKTTGL
;
A
#
# COMPACT_ATOMS: atom_id res chain seq x y z
N MET A 1 -21.73 22.09 -26.03
CA MET A 1 -20.94 20.85 -26.03
C MET A 1 -20.32 20.68 -24.66
N SER A 2 -20.84 19.72 -23.89
CA SER A 2 -20.36 19.32 -22.57
C SER A 2 -18.93 18.81 -22.69
N GLY A 3 -17.96 19.69 -22.45
CA GLY A 3 -16.54 19.36 -22.50
C GLY A 3 -16.20 18.43 -21.35
N VAL A 4 -15.54 17.32 -21.66
CA VAL A 4 -15.02 16.36 -20.69
C VAL A 4 -14.28 17.11 -19.58
N SER A 5 -14.76 16.99 -18.35
CA SER A 5 -14.16 17.59 -17.14
C SER A 5 -13.48 16.54 -16.25
N GLU A 6 -13.35 15.31 -16.74
CA GLU A 6 -12.85 14.19 -15.96
C GLU A 6 -11.69 13.51 -16.68
N ALA A 7 -10.64 13.17 -15.93
CA ALA A 7 -9.62 12.24 -16.41
C ALA A 7 -9.98 10.84 -15.89
N VAL A 8 -10.18 9.90 -16.81
CA VAL A 8 -10.54 8.51 -16.50
C VAL A 8 -9.40 7.59 -16.90
N PHE A 9 -9.01 6.70 -15.99
CA PHE A 9 -7.94 5.75 -16.21
C PHE A 9 -8.34 4.36 -15.72
N ALA A 10 -7.77 3.33 -16.34
CA ALA A 10 -7.86 1.97 -15.83
C ALA A 10 -7.22 1.84 -14.42
N GLY A 11 -7.63 0.79 -13.71
CA GLY A 11 -6.98 0.32 -12.49
C GLY A 11 -5.58 -0.26 -12.76
N ASP A 12 -4.83 -0.54 -11.69
CA ASP A 12 -3.45 -1.05 -11.81
C ASP A 12 -3.39 -2.54 -12.19
N ALA A 13 -4.46 -3.30 -11.90
CA ALA A 13 -4.58 -4.72 -12.19
C ALA A 13 -6.00 -5.06 -12.66
N PRO A 14 -6.19 -6.21 -13.35
CA PRO A 14 -7.51 -6.70 -13.70
C PRO A 14 -8.43 -6.80 -12.47
N GLY A 15 -9.68 -6.33 -12.61
CA GLY A 15 -10.66 -6.29 -11.52
C GLY A 15 -10.54 -5.10 -10.57
N ASP A 16 -9.55 -4.23 -10.73
CA ASP A 16 -9.51 -2.95 -10.01
C ASP A 16 -10.46 -1.92 -10.63
N PRO A 17 -11.11 -1.07 -9.81
CA PRO A 17 -12.01 -0.06 -10.31
C PRO A 17 -11.27 1.00 -11.13
N VAL A 18 -11.98 1.59 -12.09
CA VAL A 18 -11.50 2.77 -12.82
C VAL A 18 -11.24 3.93 -11.87
N ASN A 19 -10.22 4.73 -12.16
CA ASN A 19 -9.88 5.92 -11.40
C ASN A 19 -10.35 7.15 -12.15
N ILE A 20 -11.25 7.91 -11.52
CA ILE A 20 -11.86 9.12 -12.08
C ILE A 20 -11.38 10.32 -11.27
N TYR A 21 -10.87 11.32 -11.97
CA TYR A 21 -10.42 12.59 -11.40
C TYR A 21 -11.24 13.73 -11.99
N ASP A 22 -12.15 14.28 -11.18
CA ASP A 22 -13.10 15.32 -11.59
C ASP A 22 -12.51 16.72 -11.42
N PHE A 23 -12.16 17.36 -12.54
CA PHE A 23 -11.58 18.70 -12.60
C PHE A 23 -12.63 19.81 -12.44
N SER A 24 -13.94 19.51 -12.55
CA SER A 24 -14.98 20.51 -12.28
C SER A 24 -14.97 20.98 -10.82
N ARG A 25 -14.44 20.14 -9.92
CA ARG A 25 -14.32 20.40 -8.47
C ARG A 25 -13.14 21.29 -8.10
N LEU A 26 -12.31 21.73 -9.05
CA LEU A 26 -11.16 22.59 -8.77
C LEU A 26 -11.54 24.05 -8.52
N GLY A 27 -12.78 24.45 -8.79
CA GLY A 27 -13.21 25.84 -8.62
C GLY A 27 -12.53 26.83 -9.59
N LEU A 28 -11.95 26.32 -10.68
CA LEU A 28 -11.23 27.12 -11.67
C LEU A 28 -12.09 27.37 -12.93
N PRO A 29 -11.90 28.52 -13.61
CA PRO A 29 -12.53 28.79 -14.90
C PRO A 29 -12.17 27.74 -15.97
N ARG A 30 -12.96 27.69 -17.05
CA ARG A 30 -12.85 26.64 -18.09
C ARG A 30 -11.45 26.49 -18.69
N LYS A 31 -10.76 27.59 -19.01
CA LYS A 31 -9.43 27.56 -19.65
C LYS A 31 -8.35 26.89 -18.77
N PRO A 32 -8.09 27.36 -17.53
CA PRO A 32 -7.10 26.71 -16.65
C PRO A 32 -7.50 25.27 -16.31
N THR A 33 -8.79 25.01 -16.09
CA THR A 33 -9.31 23.66 -15.87
C THR A 33 -8.97 22.71 -17.02
N HIS A 34 -9.21 23.13 -18.26
CA HIS A 34 -8.94 22.31 -19.44
C HIS A 34 -7.43 22.09 -19.67
N ALA A 35 -6.60 23.13 -19.49
CA ALA A 35 -5.15 23.01 -19.59
C ALA A 35 -4.58 22.02 -18.56
N LEU A 36 -5.01 22.13 -17.29
CA LEU A 36 -4.58 21.21 -16.24
C LEU A 36 -5.08 19.78 -16.49
N LEU A 37 -6.30 19.60 -16.99
CA LEU A 37 -6.86 18.29 -17.32
C LEU A 37 -6.02 17.57 -18.40
N ASN A 38 -5.72 18.26 -19.49
CA ASN A 38 -4.94 17.69 -20.61
C ASN A 38 -3.53 17.34 -20.14
N ALA A 39 -2.87 18.26 -19.44
CA ALA A 39 -1.52 18.05 -18.94
C ALA A 39 -1.45 16.94 -17.88
N PHE A 40 -2.42 16.88 -16.96
CA PHE A 40 -2.50 15.80 -15.99
C PHE A 40 -2.67 14.44 -16.67
N THR A 41 -3.56 14.37 -17.66
CA THR A 41 -3.79 13.13 -18.43
C THR A 41 -2.52 12.68 -19.15
N GLY A 42 -1.84 13.60 -19.83
CA GLY A 42 -0.58 13.31 -20.54
C GLY A 42 0.54 12.88 -19.59
N VAL A 43 0.81 13.66 -18.54
CA VAL A 43 1.90 13.43 -17.58
C VAL A 43 1.70 12.15 -16.76
N THR A 44 0.44 11.81 -16.44
CA THR A 44 0.14 10.71 -15.50
C THR A 44 -0.44 9.46 -16.14
N SER A 45 -0.49 9.40 -17.47
CA SER A 45 -1.01 8.26 -18.26
C SER A 45 -0.43 6.91 -17.86
N THR A 46 0.88 6.85 -17.61
CA THR A 46 1.60 5.62 -17.24
C THR A 46 1.80 5.45 -15.74
N TYR A 47 1.33 6.41 -14.93
CA TYR A 47 1.48 6.32 -13.48
C TYR A 47 0.58 5.23 -12.93
N ARG A 48 1.04 4.53 -11.89
CA ARG A 48 0.18 3.69 -11.05
C ARG A 48 -0.86 4.54 -10.30
N VAL A 49 -1.96 3.93 -9.88
CA VAL A 49 -3.10 4.60 -9.22
C VAL A 49 -2.65 5.44 -8.02
N GLN A 50 -1.77 4.91 -7.17
CA GLN A 50 -1.32 5.64 -5.97
C GLN A 50 -0.51 6.90 -6.33
N SER A 51 0.36 6.82 -7.34
CA SER A 51 1.14 7.96 -7.83
C SER A 51 0.23 8.99 -8.51
N ARG A 52 -0.78 8.53 -9.27
CA ARG A 52 -1.82 9.40 -9.85
C ARG A 52 -2.64 10.12 -8.79
N LYS A 53 -3.03 9.44 -7.69
CA LYS A 53 -3.71 10.08 -6.54
C LYS A 53 -2.85 11.16 -5.89
N GLN A 54 -1.55 10.91 -5.71
CA GLN A 54 -0.62 11.93 -5.21
C GLN A 54 -0.52 13.11 -6.18
N ALA A 55 -0.41 12.84 -7.48
CA ALA A 55 -0.36 13.87 -8.50
C ALA A 55 -1.64 14.73 -8.51
N TRP A 56 -2.81 14.10 -8.37
CA TRP A 56 -4.09 14.79 -8.22
C TRP A 56 -4.12 15.68 -6.98
N GLY A 57 -3.53 15.23 -5.86
CA GLY A 57 -3.33 16.05 -4.67
C GLY A 57 -2.55 17.34 -4.97
N SER A 58 -1.50 17.27 -5.79
CA SER A 58 -0.74 18.45 -6.22
C SER A 58 -1.55 19.39 -7.11
N ILE A 59 -2.34 18.85 -8.04
CA ILE A 59 -3.23 19.67 -8.90
C ILE A 59 -4.24 20.43 -8.05
N ARG A 60 -4.89 19.76 -7.09
CA ARG A 60 -5.81 20.43 -6.16
C ARG A 60 -5.14 21.53 -5.34
N LYS A 61 -3.92 21.30 -4.85
CA LYS A 61 -3.17 22.34 -4.12
C LYS A 61 -2.83 23.54 -5.01
N PHE A 62 -2.43 23.29 -6.26
CA PHE A 62 -2.15 24.37 -7.20
C PHE A 62 -3.41 25.15 -7.58
N ALA A 63 -4.54 24.46 -7.77
CA ALA A 63 -5.83 25.11 -7.99
C ALA A 63 -6.23 25.99 -6.81
N ASN A 64 -6.13 25.48 -5.58
CA ASN A 64 -6.38 26.26 -4.37
C ASN A 64 -5.47 27.50 -4.29
N PHE A 65 -4.18 27.34 -4.60
CA PHE A 65 -3.26 28.48 -4.69
C PHE A 65 -3.72 29.51 -5.73
N LEU A 66 -4.11 29.09 -6.93
CA LEU A 66 -4.60 30.00 -7.98
C LEU A 66 -5.89 30.73 -7.56
N THR A 67 -6.75 30.10 -6.77
CA THR A 67 -7.97 30.74 -6.24
C THR A 67 -7.69 31.69 -5.06
N GLU A 68 -6.59 31.50 -4.33
CA GLU A 68 -6.14 32.42 -3.28
C GLU A 68 -5.43 33.66 -3.84
N LEU A 69 -4.97 33.61 -5.10
CA LEU A 69 -4.36 34.76 -5.74
C LEU A 69 -5.42 35.76 -6.23
N ASP A 70 -5.15 37.05 -6.02
CA ASP A 70 -5.94 38.10 -6.65
C ASP A 70 -5.86 38.02 -8.19
N GLY A 71 -6.98 38.32 -8.84
CA GLY A 71 -7.11 38.40 -10.29
C GLY A 71 -7.56 37.10 -10.98
N ASP A 72 -7.47 37.09 -12.31
CA ASP A 72 -7.97 35.98 -13.12
C ASP A 72 -7.01 34.77 -13.07
N PRO A 73 -7.47 33.55 -12.68
CA PRO A 73 -6.63 32.37 -12.59
C PRO A 73 -5.90 32.00 -13.89
N TRP A 74 -6.50 32.27 -15.05
CA TRP A 74 -5.88 31.97 -16.35
C TRP A 74 -4.72 32.91 -16.67
N LYS A 75 -4.84 34.20 -16.32
CA LYS A 75 -3.73 35.16 -16.36
C LYS A 75 -2.64 34.79 -15.36
N ASN A 76 -3.01 34.47 -14.13
CA ASN A 76 -2.05 34.09 -13.08
C ASN A 76 -1.24 32.84 -13.48
N MET A 77 -1.90 31.80 -13.99
CA MET A 77 -1.24 30.58 -14.45
C MET A 77 -0.22 30.82 -15.57
N ARG A 78 -0.42 31.86 -16.39
CA ARG A 78 0.46 32.25 -17.50
C ARG A 78 1.50 33.32 -17.14
N SER A 79 1.56 33.74 -15.87
CA SER A 79 2.56 34.69 -15.40
C SER A 79 3.95 34.06 -15.31
N SER A 80 5.00 34.76 -15.76
CA SER A 80 6.39 34.33 -15.58
C SER A 80 6.80 34.17 -14.11
N THR A 81 6.10 34.83 -13.20
CA THR A 81 6.35 34.78 -11.74
C THR A 81 5.59 33.69 -11.01
N ILE A 82 4.74 32.90 -11.70
CA ILE A 82 3.85 31.94 -11.04
C ILE A 82 4.61 30.85 -10.28
N SER A 83 5.75 30.41 -10.80
CA SER A 83 6.58 29.38 -10.17
C SER A 83 7.16 29.87 -8.84
N GLN A 84 7.66 31.10 -8.79
CA GLN A 84 8.18 31.72 -7.58
C GLN A 84 7.09 31.87 -6.52
N ARG A 85 5.96 32.48 -6.88
CA ARG A 85 4.82 32.70 -5.97
C ARG A 85 4.28 31.39 -5.41
N TYR A 86 4.20 30.35 -6.25
CA TYR A 86 3.76 29.04 -5.80
C TYR A 86 4.77 28.37 -4.86
N ALA A 87 6.07 28.52 -5.11
CA ALA A 87 7.11 28.00 -4.22
C ALA A 87 7.04 28.65 -2.83
N GLU A 88 6.87 29.97 -2.77
CA GLU A 88 6.70 30.73 -1.52
C GLU A 88 5.44 30.28 -0.76
N TRP A 89 4.31 30.14 -1.47
CA TRP A 89 3.07 29.63 -0.90
C TRP A 89 3.22 28.21 -0.33
N LEU A 90 3.92 27.32 -1.03
CA LEU A 90 4.19 25.95 -0.54
C LEU A 90 5.08 25.96 0.70
N LYS A 91 6.14 26.77 0.72
CA LYS A 91 7.07 26.90 1.87
C LYS A 91 6.37 27.45 3.11
N ALA A 92 5.39 28.34 2.93
CA ALA A 92 4.60 28.88 4.05
C ALA A 92 3.63 27.86 4.67
N LYS A 93 3.20 26.84 3.91
CA LYS A 93 2.13 25.92 4.33
C LYS A 93 2.57 24.48 4.57
N LEU A 94 3.74 24.06 4.08
CA LEU A 94 4.16 22.66 4.04
C LEU A 94 5.65 22.51 4.39
N LEU A 95 6.00 21.31 4.86
CA LEU A 95 7.39 20.85 4.92
C LEU A 95 8.04 20.87 3.53
N LEU A 96 9.33 21.18 3.46
CA LEU A 96 10.10 21.39 2.23
C LEU A 96 10.07 20.14 1.35
N LYS A 97 10.23 18.94 1.92
CA LYS A 97 10.10 17.68 1.16
C LYS A 97 8.74 17.54 0.48
N THR A 98 7.66 17.89 1.17
CA THR A 98 6.29 17.76 0.65
C THR A 98 6.01 18.85 -0.39
N GLY A 99 6.38 20.09 -0.10
CA GLY A 99 6.30 21.22 -1.04
C GLY A 99 7.07 20.93 -2.32
N GLY A 100 8.30 20.41 -2.21
CA GLY A 100 9.13 20.00 -3.34
C GLY A 100 8.48 18.94 -4.22
N SER A 101 7.78 17.97 -3.65
CA SER A 101 7.03 16.97 -4.43
C SER A 101 5.90 17.60 -5.26
N HIS A 102 5.14 18.52 -4.67
CA HIS A 102 4.08 19.25 -5.40
C HIS A 102 4.66 20.16 -6.48
N PHE A 103 5.71 20.91 -6.16
CA PHE A 103 6.40 21.80 -7.09
C PHE A 103 6.98 21.04 -8.30
N ASN A 104 7.59 19.88 -8.06
CA ASN A 104 8.17 19.05 -9.12
C ASN A 104 7.12 18.43 -10.05
N LEU A 105 5.90 18.16 -9.56
CA LEU A 105 4.81 17.78 -10.47
C LEU A 105 4.41 18.96 -11.35
N LEU A 106 4.25 20.16 -10.77
CA LEU A 106 3.86 21.33 -11.57
C LEU A 106 4.91 21.66 -12.62
N ARG A 107 6.21 21.48 -12.32
CA ARG A 107 7.27 21.54 -13.33
C ARG A 107 7.01 20.60 -14.52
N GLN A 108 6.56 19.37 -14.27
CA GLN A 108 6.23 18.41 -15.35
C GLN A 108 4.99 18.83 -16.13
N ILE A 109 3.96 19.34 -15.43
CA ILE A 109 2.74 19.87 -16.05
C ILE A 109 3.06 21.02 -17.00
N TYR A 110 3.84 22.01 -16.57
CA TYR A 110 4.24 23.15 -17.40
C TYR A 110 5.14 22.72 -18.57
N ALA A 111 6.06 21.78 -18.36
CA ALA A 111 6.87 21.24 -19.45
C ALA A 111 6.01 20.50 -20.51
N TRP A 112 5.01 19.75 -20.06
CA TRP A 112 4.06 19.09 -20.96
C TRP A 112 3.22 20.12 -21.73
N LEU A 113 2.70 21.16 -21.07
CA LEU A 113 1.95 22.26 -21.70
C LEU A 113 2.79 22.99 -22.74
N ALA A 114 4.04 23.33 -22.42
CA ALA A 114 4.96 23.95 -23.37
C ALA A 114 5.16 23.15 -24.66
N THR A 115 5.08 21.82 -24.57
CA THR A 115 5.28 20.92 -25.71
C THR A 115 3.98 20.63 -26.48
N ASN A 116 2.82 20.61 -25.81
CA ASN A 116 1.58 20.04 -26.36
C ASN A 116 0.41 21.05 -26.49
N ASP A 117 0.43 22.17 -25.79
CA ASP A 117 -0.54 23.25 -25.98
C ASP A 117 -0.02 24.22 -27.04
N THR A 118 -0.32 23.92 -28.31
CA THR A 118 0.17 24.69 -29.47
C THR A 118 -0.29 26.15 -29.47
N GLU A 119 -1.44 26.47 -28.87
CA GLU A 119 -1.98 27.83 -28.81
C GLU A 119 -1.16 28.73 -27.86
N ASN A 120 -0.66 28.16 -26.76
CA ASN A 120 0.05 28.93 -25.72
C ASN A 120 1.49 28.45 -25.47
N SER A 121 2.06 27.62 -26.36
CA SER A 121 3.36 26.97 -26.20
C SER A 121 4.49 27.95 -25.79
N VAL A 122 4.62 29.08 -26.49
CA VAL A 122 5.63 30.12 -26.18
C VAL A 122 5.43 30.71 -24.79
N THR A 123 4.17 30.94 -24.37
CA THR A 123 3.86 31.44 -23.03
C THR A 123 4.31 30.45 -21.96
N TRP A 124 4.04 29.16 -22.15
CA TRP A 124 4.45 28.12 -21.20
C TRP A 124 5.96 27.93 -21.15
N MET A 125 6.66 28.02 -22.30
CA MET A 125 8.13 27.96 -22.36
C MET A 125 8.81 29.06 -21.56
N ASN A 126 8.19 30.24 -21.47
CA ASN A 126 8.70 31.37 -20.69
C ASN A 126 8.48 31.24 -19.17
N ILE A 127 7.79 30.19 -18.71
CA ILE A 127 7.54 29.95 -17.28
C ILE A 127 8.53 28.90 -16.77
N TYR A 128 9.56 29.39 -16.06
CA TYR A 128 10.63 28.54 -15.57
C TYR A 128 10.36 28.03 -14.15
N PHE A 129 10.39 26.70 -13.99
CA PHE A 129 10.36 26.03 -12.69
C PHE A 129 11.76 25.50 -12.35
N PRO A 130 12.55 26.21 -11.52
CA PRO A 130 13.93 25.83 -11.21
C PRO A 130 14.04 24.49 -10.48
N ARG A 131 15.11 23.74 -10.79
CA ARG A 131 15.49 22.55 -10.01
C ARG A 131 16.10 23.00 -8.67
N GLY A 132 15.96 22.19 -7.62
CA GLY A 132 16.59 22.46 -6.33
C GLY A 132 15.94 23.56 -5.48
N GLN A 133 14.77 24.08 -5.89
CA GLN A 133 14.03 25.13 -5.16
C GLN A 133 13.64 24.73 -3.72
N PHE A 134 13.59 23.42 -3.46
CA PHE A 134 13.33 22.80 -2.17
C PHE A 134 14.52 21.90 -1.86
N GLN A 135 15.31 22.28 -0.86
CA GLN A 135 16.31 21.41 -0.26
C GLN A 135 15.64 20.58 0.83
N ARG A 136 16.04 19.31 0.95
CA ARG A 136 15.50 18.41 1.97
C ARG A 136 15.98 18.90 3.34
N GLU A 137 15.11 18.84 4.34
CA GLU A 137 15.47 19.12 5.72
C GLU A 137 16.57 18.14 6.18
N GLU A 138 17.56 18.63 6.94
CA GLU A 138 18.63 17.80 7.51
C GLU A 138 18.05 16.79 8.50
N GLU A 139 17.13 17.24 9.35
CA GLU A 139 16.37 16.38 10.26
C GLU A 139 14.89 16.36 9.87
N CYS A 140 14.34 15.15 9.75
CA CYS A 140 12.91 14.95 9.57
C CYS A 140 12.32 14.50 10.90
N SER A 141 11.60 15.38 11.61
CA SER A 141 10.98 15.11 12.92
C SER A 141 9.97 13.96 12.94
N ARG A 142 9.65 13.38 11.77
CA ARG A 142 8.78 12.20 11.62
C ARG A 142 9.54 10.89 11.46
N GLU A 143 10.88 10.92 11.37
CA GLU A 143 11.65 9.69 11.29
C GLU A 143 11.67 9.03 12.66
N ASN A 144 10.98 7.91 12.77
CA ASN A 144 10.96 7.08 13.96
C ASN A 144 11.96 5.94 13.78
N ILE A 145 13.01 5.93 14.61
CA ILE A 145 14.08 4.95 14.54
C ILE A 145 13.99 4.06 15.77
N LEU A 146 13.59 2.82 15.55
CA LEU A 146 13.48 1.80 16.58
C LEU A 146 14.88 1.29 16.95
N SER A 147 15.09 1.14 18.25
CA SER A 147 16.27 0.49 18.81
C SER A 147 16.28 -1.01 18.50
N GLU A 148 17.43 -1.66 18.74
CA GLU A 148 17.56 -3.10 18.59
C GLU A 148 16.59 -3.87 19.51
N GLU A 149 16.40 -3.38 20.73
CA GLU A 149 15.49 -3.99 21.70
C GLU A 149 14.03 -3.89 21.25
N GLU A 150 13.62 -2.74 20.70
CA GLU A 150 12.29 -2.52 20.14
C GLU A 150 12.04 -3.38 18.90
N MET A 151 13.00 -3.47 17.98
CA MET A 151 12.90 -4.35 16.82
C MET A 151 12.77 -5.83 17.25
N ARG A 152 13.51 -6.22 18.29
CA ARG A 152 13.42 -7.57 18.86
C ARG A 152 12.08 -7.84 19.53
N SER A 153 11.51 -6.87 20.26
CA SER A 153 10.20 -7.04 20.92
C SER A 153 9.08 -7.18 19.88
N ILE A 154 9.13 -6.41 18.79
CA ILE A 154 8.20 -6.53 17.65
C ILE A 154 8.33 -7.91 17.00
N LEU A 155 9.55 -8.42 16.79
CA LEU A 155 9.77 -9.74 16.22
C LEU A 155 9.22 -10.86 17.11
N ILE A 156 9.42 -10.77 18.43
CA ILE A 156 8.86 -11.73 19.41
C ILE A 156 7.33 -11.69 19.39
N ALA A 157 6.73 -10.50 19.41
CA ALA A 157 5.28 -10.33 19.33
C ALA A 157 4.73 -10.90 18.01
N SER A 158 5.45 -10.70 16.90
CA SER A 158 5.10 -11.24 15.58
C SER A 158 5.09 -12.77 15.57
N LYS A 159 6.13 -13.41 16.13
CA LYS A 159 6.17 -14.89 16.27
C LYS A 159 5.01 -15.41 17.10
N LYS A 160 4.72 -14.76 18.24
CA LYS A 160 3.57 -15.11 19.09
C LYS A 160 2.24 -14.98 18.33
N GLY A 161 2.05 -13.89 17.58
CA GLY A 161 0.86 -13.70 16.75
C GLY A 161 0.71 -14.75 15.65
N ILE A 162 1.80 -15.15 14.99
CA ILE A 162 1.81 -16.26 14.03
C ILE A 162 1.33 -17.56 14.70
N ASP A 163 1.84 -17.87 15.89
CA ASP A 163 1.45 -19.09 16.60
C ASP A 163 0.00 -19.07 17.08
N GLU A 164 -0.53 -17.91 17.47
CA GLU A 164 -1.96 -17.72 17.76
C GLU A 164 -2.82 -18.00 16.51
N VAL A 165 -2.40 -17.51 15.35
CA VAL A 165 -3.08 -17.79 14.06
C VAL A 165 -3.03 -19.27 13.76
N ARG A 166 -1.86 -19.93 13.86
CA ARG A 166 -1.70 -21.37 13.64
C ARG A 166 -2.55 -22.20 14.58
N ALA A 167 -2.58 -21.87 15.86
CA ALA A 167 -3.41 -22.55 16.86
C ALA A 167 -4.90 -22.46 16.47
N ARG A 168 -5.36 -21.27 16.07
CA ARG A 168 -6.72 -21.08 15.60
C ARG A 168 -6.98 -21.85 14.30
N THR A 169 -6.04 -21.91 13.35
CA THR A 169 -6.24 -22.68 12.12
C THR A 169 -6.31 -24.19 12.35
N ARG A 170 -5.59 -24.74 13.34
CA ARG A 170 -5.76 -26.14 13.76
C ARG A 170 -7.17 -26.41 14.25
N VAL A 171 -7.79 -25.46 14.96
CA VAL A 171 -9.20 -25.53 15.34
C VAL A 171 -10.09 -25.53 14.08
N MET A 172 -9.80 -24.68 13.09
CA MET A 172 -10.55 -24.67 11.81
C MET A 172 -10.49 -26.03 11.11
N ALA A 173 -9.30 -26.62 11.01
CA ALA A 173 -9.10 -27.93 10.39
C ALA A 173 -9.83 -29.04 11.16
N SER A 174 -9.80 -28.99 12.49
CA SER A 174 -10.53 -29.94 13.35
C SER A 174 -12.04 -29.84 13.14
N LEU A 175 -12.58 -28.62 13.05
CA LEU A 175 -14.00 -28.38 12.76
C LEU A 175 -14.40 -28.86 11.37
N ALA A 176 -13.55 -28.65 10.37
CA ALA A 176 -13.79 -29.14 9.01
C ALA A 176 -13.86 -30.68 8.95
N ASN A 177 -13.13 -31.37 9.83
CA ASN A 177 -13.13 -32.82 9.98
C ASN A 177 -14.21 -33.35 10.95
N GLY A 178 -15.11 -32.48 11.45
CA GLY A 178 -16.21 -32.88 12.32
C GLY A 178 -15.83 -33.18 13.77
N ALA A 179 -14.63 -32.79 14.21
CA ALA A 179 -14.21 -32.95 15.60
C ALA A 179 -15.02 -32.05 16.54
N ASP A 180 -15.29 -32.54 17.76
CA ASP A 180 -15.89 -31.73 18.80
C ASP A 180 -14.85 -30.79 19.41
N VAL A 181 -15.14 -29.49 19.36
CA VAL A 181 -14.27 -28.44 19.91
C VAL A 181 -14.99 -27.78 21.08
N GLN A 182 -14.42 -27.92 22.28
CA GLN A 182 -15.02 -27.48 23.54
C GLN A 182 -15.39 -25.99 23.61
N CYS A 183 -14.75 -25.15 22.79
CA CYS A 183 -14.98 -23.71 22.80
C CYS A 183 -16.19 -23.25 21.97
N LEU A 184 -16.93 -24.17 21.33
CA LEU A 184 -18.09 -23.85 20.48
C LEU A 184 -19.34 -24.61 20.91
N THR A 185 -20.49 -23.95 20.89
CA THR A 185 -21.77 -24.61 21.17
C THR A 185 -22.24 -25.44 19.96
N ALA A 186 -23.18 -26.37 20.17
CA ALA A 186 -23.80 -27.11 19.07
C ALA A 186 -24.44 -26.19 18.00
N LYS A 187 -25.01 -25.05 18.45
CA LYS A 187 -25.56 -24.04 17.54
C LYS A 187 -24.48 -23.34 16.73
N ASP A 188 -23.36 -22.95 17.36
CA ASP A 188 -22.25 -22.31 16.66
C ASP A 188 -21.67 -23.24 15.58
N ARG A 189 -21.62 -24.55 15.84
CA ARG A 189 -21.19 -25.56 14.85
C ARG A 189 -22.15 -25.66 13.67
N ALA A 190 -23.46 -25.71 13.91
CA ALA A 190 -24.45 -25.74 12.84
C ALA A 190 -24.38 -24.46 11.98
N ASP A 191 -24.23 -23.30 12.62
CA ASP A 191 -24.05 -22.01 11.94
C ASP A 191 -22.76 -22.01 11.10
N LEU A 192 -21.63 -22.49 11.65
CA LEU A 192 -20.36 -22.60 10.92
C LEU A 192 -20.43 -23.54 9.71
N ASP A 193 -21.08 -24.70 9.84
CA ASP A 193 -21.26 -25.59 8.69
C ASP A 193 -22.11 -24.94 7.59
N GLY A 194 -23.19 -24.24 7.99
CA GLY A 194 -23.98 -23.42 7.07
C GLY A 194 -23.14 -22.39 6.34
N MET A 195 -22.34 -21.60 7.07
CA MET A 195 -21.43 -20.61 6.49
C MET A 195 -20.43 -21.26 5.52
N ARG A 196 -19.82 -22.39 5.91
CA ARG A 196 -18.85 -23.12 5.09
C ARG A 196 -19.46 -23.64 3.78
N ARG A 197 -20.66 -24.25 3.85
CA ARG A 197 -21.39 -24.71 2.65
C ARG A 197 -21.73 -23.55 1.71
N GLY A 198 -22.15 -22.41 2.24
CA GLY A 198 -22.41 -21.22 1.43
C GLY A 198 -21.15 -20.68 0.77
N MET A 199 -20.04 -20.59 1.51
CA MET A 199 -18.76 -20.15 0.97
C MET A 199 -18.23 -21.08 -0.13
N ALA A 200 -18.40 -22.40 0.02
CA ALA A 200 -18.04 -23.38 -1.01
C ALA A 200 -18.85 -23.19 -2.32
N GLN A 201 -20.02 -22.55 -2.24
CA GLN A 201 -20.84 -22.16 -3.40
C GLN A 201 -20.61 -20.70 -3.84
N GLY A 202 -19.58 -20.03 -3.32
CA GLY A 202 -19.28 -18.63 -3.63
C GLY A 202 -20.22 -17.61 -2.97
N VAL A 203 -21.07 -18.04 -2.04
CA VAL A 203 -21.94 -17.14 -1.27
C VAL A 203 -21.19 -16.57 -0.09
N LEU A 204 -20.81 -15.30 -0.19
CA LEU A 204 -19.93 -14.64 0.78
C LEU A 204 -20.65 -13.56 1.58
N GLY A 205 -20.34 -13.49 2.87
CA GLY A 205 -20.87 -12.45 3.76
C GLY A 205 -22.23 -12.79 4.36
N LYS A 206 -22.49 -12.25 5.57
CA LYS A 206 -23.70 -12.57 6.36
C LYS A 206 -25.00 -12.41 5.56
N ILE A 207 -25.19 -11.25 4.92
CA ILE A 207 -26.46 -10.93 4.26
C ILE A 207 -26.77 -11.94 3.14
N ASN A 208 -25.77 -12.26 2.32
CA ASN A 208 -25.93 -13.20 1.21
C ASN A 208 -26.12 -14.64 1.72
N LEU A 209 -25.39 -15.05 2.75
CA LEU A 209 -25.56 -16.36 3.38
C LEU A 209 -26.96 -16.55 3.97
N CYS A 210 -27.52 -15.50 4.58
CA CYS A 210 -28.89 -15.54 5.09
C CYS A 210 -29.92 -15.57 3.95
N ALA A 211 -29.74 -14.74 2.92
CA ALA A 211 -30.65 -14.69 1.78
C ALA A 211 -30.70 -16.03 1.01
N ALA A 212 -29.56 -16.72 0.92
CA ALA A 212 -29.46 -18.03 0.29
C ALA A 212 -29.84 -19.21 1.21
N GLY A 213 -30.29 -18.95 2.44
CA GLY A 213 -30.77 -19.98 3.37
C GLY A 213 -29.68 -20.84 4.02
N PHE A 214 -28.40 -20.45 3.93
CA PHE A 214 -27.30 -21.20 4.56
C PHE A 214 -27.23 -21.00 6.07
N THR A 215 -27.63 -19.82 6.55
CA THR A 215 -27.60 -19.47 7.98
C THR A 215 -28.78 -18.58 8.35
N PRO A 216 -29.29 -18.64 9.59
CA PRO A 216 -30.32 -17.73 10.06
C PRO A 216 -29.76 -16.31 10.27
N TYR A 217 -30.61 -15.29 10.19
CA TYR A 217 -30.19 -13.89 10.46
C TYR A 217 -29.63 -13.69 11.88
N SER A 218 -30.03 -14.53 12.83
CA SER A 218 -29.53 -14.55 14.22
C SER A 218 -28.10 -15.05 14.37
N VAL A 219 -27.45 -15.55 13.31
CA VAL A 219 -26.09 -16.08 13.37
C VAL A 219 -25.11 -15.06 13.95
N LYS A 220 -24.23 -15.52 14.84
CA LYS A 220 -23.11 -14.75 15.38
C LYS A 220 -21.96 -14.68 14.37
N TYR A 221 -22.22 -14.09 13.21
CA TYR A 221 -21.29 -14.11 12.07
C TYR A 221 -19.88 -13.60 12.40
N ARG A 222 -19.76 -12.49 13.14
CA ARG A 222 -18.46 -11.86 13.44
C ARG A 222 -17.52 -12.73 14.30
N PRO A 223 -17.97 -13.32 15.42
CA PRO A 223 -17.10 -14.23 16.18
C PRO A 223 -16.86 -15.57 15.46
N LEU A 224 -17.79 -16.02 14.62
CA LEU A 224 -17.66 -17.32 13.93
C LEU A 224 -16.79 -17.27 12.67
N LYS A 225 -16.84 -16.19 11.88
CA LYS A 225 -16.07 -16.08 10.61
C LYS A 225 -14.57 -16.28 10.78
N ARG A 226 -14.02 -16.00 11.97
CA ARG A 226 -12.60 -16.15 12.28
C ARG A 226 -12.13 -17.61 12.26
N TYR A 227 -13.06 -18.57 12.25
CA TYR A 227 -12.79 -20.00 12.11
C TYR A 227 -12.97 -20.50 10.66
N LEU A 228 -13.22 -19.61 9.70
CA LEU A 228 -13.43 -19.98 8.30
C LEU A 228 -12.32 -19.47 7.38
N PHE A 229 -11.75 -18.32 7.70
CA PHE A 229 -10.70 -17.69 6.89
C PHE A 229 -9.91 -16.68 7.74
N LEU A 230 -8.73 -16.32 7.24
CA LEU A 230 -7.90 -15.29 7.84
C LEU A 230 -8.47 -13.88 7.60
N GLU A 231 -8.35 -13.03 8.60
CA GLU A 231 -8.66 -11.62 8.53
C GLU A 231 -7.39 -10.77 8.51
N ILE A 232 -7.54 -9.48 8.26
CA ILE A 232 -6.42 -8.55 8.20
C ILE A 232 -5.57 -8.55 9.46
N CYS A 233 -6.19 -8.63 10.65
CA CYS A 233 -5.48 -8.69 11.93
C CYS A 233 -4.53 -9.90 12.02
N ASP A 234 -4.84 -10.97 11.29
CA ASP A 234 -4.06 -12.19 11.28
C ASP A 234 -2.84 -12.10 10.36
N TYR A 235 -2.87 -11.17 9.40
CA TYR A 235 -1.74 -10.93 8.50
C TYR A 235 -0.69 -9.99 9.08
N ILE A 236 -1.05 -9.15 10.05
CA ILE A 236 -0.12 -8.22 10.71
C ILE A 236 1.15 -8.92 11.21
N PRO A 237 1.08 -9.99 12.04
CA PRO A 237 2.28 -10.63 12.56
C PRO A 237 3.14 -11.26 11.44
N TYR A 238 2.54 -11.78 10.37
CA TYR A 238 3.27 -12.29 9.21
C TYR A 238 4.00 -11.16 8.48
N LEU A 239 3.30 -10.05 8.20
CA LEU A 239 3.85 -8.91 7.48
C LEU A 239 4.99 -8.25 8.26
N LEU A 240 4.84 -8.08 9.58
CA LEU A 240 5.87 -7.53 10.46
C LEU A 240 7.11 -8.42 10.50
N TYR A 241 6.92 -9.74 10.67
CA TYR A 241 8.02 -10.70 10.65
C TYR A 241 8.78 -10.64 9.32
N ILE A 242 8.09 -10.75 8.19
CA ILE A 242 8.71 -10.70 6.86
C ILE A 242 9.42 -9.35 6.64
N ALA A 243 8.82 -8.23 7.04
CA ALA A 243 9.42 -6.91 6.88
C ALA A 243 10.73 -6.76 7.66
N ILE A 244 10.80 -7.29 8.88
CA ILE A 244 12.02 -7.25 9.70
C ILE A 244 13.10 -8.16 9.11
N GLU A 245 12.75 -9.40 8.76
CA GLU A 245 13.72 -10.40 8.26
C GLU A 245 14.27 -10.07 6.87
N THR A 246 13.53 -9.34 6.03
CA THR A 246 13.92 -9.05 4.64
C THR A 246 14.30 -7.60 4.40
N GLY A 247 13.97 -6.69 5.33
CA GLY A 247 14.05 -5.26 5.09
C GLY A 247 13.15 -4.78 3.94
N GLY A 248 12.15 -5.56 3.52
CA GLY A 248 11.32 -5.28 2.35
C GLY A 248 10.53 -3.97 2.47
N ASN A 249 10.17 -3.37 1.32
CA ASN A 249 9.32 -2.17 1.34
C ASN A 249 7.89 -2.59 1.71
N PRO A 250 7.24 -1.94 2.71
CA PRO A 250 5.90 -2.30 3.14
C PRO A 250 4.87 -2.39 2.02
N GLY A 251 4.89 -1.45 1.07
CA GLY A 251 3.95 -1.45 -0.05
C GLY A 251 4.11 -2.68 -0.94
N GLY A 252 5.36 -3.08 -1.22
CA GLY A 252 5.66 -4.29 -1.99
C GLY A 252 5.26 -5.55 -1.24
N LEU A 253 5.59 -5.63 0.04
CA LEU A 253 5.23 -6.77 0.89
C LEU A 253 3.71 -6.92 1.06
N MET A 254 2.95 -5.84 1.21
CA MET A 254 1.48 -5.89 1.30
C MET A 254 0.81 -6.36 0.00
N ALA A 255 1.54 -6.36 -1.11
CA ALA A 255 1.04 -6.66 -2.45
C ALA A 255 1.69 -7.91 -3.07
N LEU A 256 2.26 -8.79 -2.25
CA LEU A 256 2.86 -10.04 -2.69
C LEU A 256 1.87 -10.90 -3.49
N CYS A 257 2.40 -11.49 -4.56
CA CYS A 257 1.73 -12.52 -5.33
C CYS A 257 2.13 -13.93 -4.82
N VAL A 258 1.32 -14.94 -5.08
CA VAL A 258 1.54 -16.32 -4.62
C VAL A 258 2.81 -16.96 -5.18
N ASP A 259 3.31 -16.45 -6.30
CA ASP A 259 4.54 -16.86 -6.97
C ASP A 259 5.79 -16.10 -6.47
N CYS A 260 5.69 -15.37 -5.35
CA CYS A 260 6.80 -14.61 -4.78
C CYS A 260 7.95 -15.47 -4.20
N ILE A 261 7.89 -16.80 -4.33
CA ILE A 261 8.92 -17.73 -3.86
C ILE A 261 9.35 -18.60 -5.04
N SER A 262 10.64 -18.57 -5.38
CA SER A 262 11.24 -19.44 -6.39
C SER A 262 12.47 -20.18 -5.85
N ASP A 263 12.92 -21.20 -6.59
CA ASP A 263 14.15 -21.91 -6.24
C ASP A 263 15.36 -20.98 -6.33
N HIS A 264 16.27 -21.11 -5.37
CA HIS A 264 17.57 -20.43 -5.45
C HIS A 264 18.43 -21.14 -6.48
N ALA A 265 19.10 -20.38 -7.35
CA ALA A 265 19.79 -20.92 -8.52
C ALA A 265 20.95 -21.88 -8.22
N VAL A 266 21.42 -21.94 -6.97
CA VAL A 266 22.67 -22.64 -6.57
C VAL A 266 22.62 -23.27 -5.18
N ASP A 267 21.78 -22.77 -4.27
CA ASP A 267 21.72 -23.24 -2.87
C ASP A 267 20.37 -23.93 -2.61
N PRO A 268 20.31 -25.27 -2.54
CA PRO A 268 19.06 -26.00 -2.38
C PRO A 268 18.39 -25.80 -1.01
N LEU A 269 19.11 -25.24 -0.02
CA LEU A 269 18.57 -24.94 1.30
C LEU A 269 17.91 -23.56 1.36
N LYS A 270 18.00 -22.77 0.28
CA LYS A 270 17.45 -21.43 0.16
C LYS A 270 16.40 -21.33 -0.94
N LYS A 271 15.60 -20.28 -0.83
CA LYS A 271 14.68 -19.82 -1.87
C LYS A 271 14.95 -18.35 -2.16
N GLU A 272 14.59 -17.92 -3.35
CA GLU A 272 14.50 -16.51 -3.69
C GLU A 272 13.10 -16.01 -3.34
N PHE A 273 13.01 -15.03 -2.45
CA PHE A 273 11.79 -14.33 -2.13
C PHE A 273 11.74 -13.00 -2.87
N THR A 274 10.76 -12.80 -3.75
CA THR A 274 10.68 -11.63 -4.63
C THR A 274 9.47 -10.74 -4.29
N TRP A 275 9.63 -9.43 -4.47
CA TRP A 275 8.52 -8.48 -4.34
C TRP A 275 8.68 -7.29 -5.26
N ASP A 276 7.56 -6.75 -5.71
CA ASP A 276 7.55 -5.59 -6.59
C ASP A 276 7.84 -4.29 -5.81
N LYS A 277 8.81 -3.54 -6.30
CA LYS A 277 8.96 -2.13 -5.97
C LYS A 277 8.19 -1.33 -7.00
N PHE A 278 6.94 -0.95 -6.70
CA PHE A 278 6.05 -0.18 -7.58
C PHE A 278 6.62 1.14 -8.15
N ARG A 279 7.79 1.60 -7.70
CA ARG A 279 8.49 2.81 -8.14
C ARG A 279 9.86 2.54 -8.79
N ALA A 280 10.29 1.29 -8.87
CA ALA A 280 11.54 0.88 -9.52
C ALA A 280 11.22 -0.01 -10.73
N THR A 281 12.08 0.00 -11.73
CA THR A 281 11.96 -0.84 -12.93
C THR A 281 12.32 -2.30 -12.69
N GLU A 282 12.93 -2.61 -11.54
CA GLU A 282 13.41 -3.95 -11.18
C GLU A 282 12.68 -4.44 -9.93
N GLN A 283 12.35 -5.74 -9.95
CA GLN A 283 11.86 -6.46 -8.78
C GLN A 283 12.96 -6.52 -7.71
N SER A 284 12.53 -6.55 -6.46
CA SER A 284 13.41 -6.79 -5.33
C SER A 284 13.39 -8.25 -4.95
N SER A 285 14.52 -8.77 -4.48
CA SER A 285 14.60 -10.15 -3.99
C SER A 285 15.45 -10.27 -2.72
N ALA A 286 15.21 -11.31 -1.94
CA ALA A 286 16.08 -11.72 -0.84
C ALA A 286 16.23 -13.24 -0.86
N SER A 287 17.46 -13.71 -0.68
CA SER A 287 17.73 -15.13 -0.46
C SER A 287 17.33 -15.50 0.96
N VAL A 288 16.32 -16.36 1.11
CA VAL A 288 15.74 -16.74 2.40
C VAL A 288 15.95 -18.21 2.68
N SER A 289 16.17 -18.56 3.95
CA SER A 289 16.29 -19.97 4.37
C SER A 289 14.94 -20.70 4.28
N THR A 290 14.99 -21.98 3.96
CA THR A 290 13.85 -22.91 4.06
C THR A 290 13.72 -23.55 5.45
N GLU A 291 14.71 -23.37 6.31
CA GLU A 291 14.82 -24.05 7.60
C GLU A 291 14.13 -23.29 8.73
N GLY A 292 13.70 -24.03 9.76
CA GLY A 292 13.01 -23.48 10.92
C GLY A 292 11.50 -23.31 10.73
N ALA A 293 10.80 -23.08 11.84
CA ALA A 293 9.34 -22.99 11.87
C ALA A 293 8.80 -21.67 11.28
N TYR A 294 9.60 -20.60 11.27
CA TYR A 294 9.19 -19.29 10.75
C TYR A 294 9.92 -18.94 9.44
N ALA A 295 10.38 -19.95 8.70
CA ALA A 295 10.95 -19.73 7.37
C ALA A 295 9.93 -19.01 6.48
N ILE A 296 10.34 -17.92 5.81
CA ILE A 296 9.45 -17.11 4.96
C ILE A 296 8.69 -17.96 3.92
N PRO A 297 9.33 -18.91 3.20
CA PRO A 297 8.62 -19.79 2.27
C PRO A 297 7.47 -20.55 2.93
N LYS A 298 7.65 -21.04 4.17
CA LYS A 298 6.60 -21.75 4.92
C LYS A 298 5.49 -20.81 5.33
N LEU A 299 5.84 -19.63 5.83
CA LEU A 299 4.85 -18.61 6.23
C LEU A 299 3.97 -18.17 5.06
N ILE A 300 4.54 -17.96 3.88
CA ILE A 300 3.78 -17.66 2.66
C ILE A 300 2.88 -18.84 2.29
N GLY A 301 3.42 -20.06 2.28
CA GLY A 301 2.65 -21.28 2.01
C GLY A 301 1.45 -21.43 2.95
N GLU A 302 1.64 -21.24 4.26
CA GLU A 302 0.57 -21.29 5.27
C GLU A 302 -0.53 -20.26 4.99
N VAL A 303 -0.17 -19.00 4.71
CA VAL A 303 -1.17 -17.95 4.41
C VAL A 303 -1.96 -18.31 3.16
N VAL A 304 -1.29 -18.83 2.12
CA VAL A 304 -1.93 -19.24 0.86
C VAL A 304 -2.89 -20.41 1.09
N GLU A 305 -2.47 -21.41 1.87
CA GLU A 305 -3.29 -22.57 2.25
C GLU A 305 -4.52 -22.15 3.06
N PHE A 306 -4.34 -21.31 4.08
CA PHE A 306 -5.42 -20.87 4.98
C PHE A 306 -6.44 -19.96 4.29
N THR A 307 -6.11 -19.43 3.12
CA THR A 307 -7.00 -18.59 2.31
C THR A 307 -7.52 -19.30 1.07
N SER A 308 -7.27 -20.60 0.91
CA SER A 308 -7.71 -21.42 -0.23
C SER A 308 -9.21 -21.29 -0.54
N VAL A 309 -10.07 -21.29 0.48
CA VAL A 309 -11.53 -21.14 0.33
C VAL A 309 -11.93 -19.78 -0.26
N LEU A 310 -11.21 -18.72 0.12
CA LEU A 310 -11.44 -17.39 -0.45
C LEU A 310 -10.94 -17.33 -1.89
N ARG A 311 -9.82 -18.00 -2.16
CA ARG A 311 -9.16 -17.96 -3.47
C ARG A 311 -10.05 -18.44 -4.61
N ILE A 312 -10.91 -19.44 -4.36
CA ILE A 312 -11.91 -19.93 -5.33
C ILE A 312 -12.84 -18.81 -5.81
N ALA A 313 -13.24 -17.91 -4.91
CA ALA A 313 -14.14 -16.80 -5.21
C ALA A 313 -13.42 -15.46 -5.45
N ALA A 314 -12.08 -15.45 -5.42
CA ALA A 314 -11.28 -14.23 -5.54
C ALA A 314 -11.15 -13.70 -6.99
N GLY A 315 -11.48 -14.54 -7.99
CA GLY A 315 -11.39 -14.17 -9.40
C GLY A 315 -9.99 -13.69 -9.78
N ALA A 316 -9.91 -12.51 -10.41
CA ALA A 316 -8.65 -11.89 -10.82
C ALA A 316 -7.66 -11.58 -9.67
N ARG A 317 -8.07 -11.73 -8.41
CA ARG A 317 -7.24 -11.49 -7.22
C ARG A 317 -6.71 -12.77 -6.59
N ALA A 318 -7.03 -13.92 -7.16
CA ALA A 318 -6.62 -15.23 -6.65
C ALA A 318 -5.09 -15.40 -6.59
N ASP A 319 -4.32 -14.56 -7.26
CA ASP A 319 -2.86 -14.51 -7.25
C ASP A 319 -2.27 -13.75 -6.06
N THR A 320 -3.07 -13.03 -5.25
CA THR A 320 -2.56 -12.25 -4.13
C THR A 320 -2.37 -13.11 -2.88
N VAL A 321 -1.28 -12.91 -2.12
CA VAL A 321 -1.02 -13.64 -0.86
C VAL A 321 -2.05 -13.26 0.20
N PHE A 322 -2.23 -11.96 0.44
CA PHE A 322 -3.13 -11.43 1.47
C PHE A 322 -4.53 -11.14 0.91
N LEU A 323 -5.46 -12.07 1.12
CA LEU A 323 -6.86 -11.95 0.69
C LEU A 323 -7.77 -11.55 1.84
N SER A 324 -8.62 -10.54 1.67
CA SER A 324 -9.61 -10.18 2.69
C SER A 324 -11.03 -10.22 2.14
N LEU A 325 -11.94 -10.77 2.94
CA LEU A 325 -13.38 -10.67 2.70
C LEU A 325 -13.92 -9.38 3.34
N CYS A 326 -14.29 -8.41 2.52
CA CYS A 326 -14.92 -7.17 2.95
C CYS A 326 -16.28 -6.99 2.28
N ARG A 327 -17.34 -6.86 3.08
CA ARG A 327 -18.72 -6.60 2.63
C ARG A 327 -19.22 -7.56 1.53
N GLY A 328 -18.85 -8.85 1.62
CA GLY A 328 -19.27 -9.86 0.65
C GLY A 328 -18.43 -9.90 -0.64
N SER A 329 -17.36 -9.11 -0.71
CA SER A 329 -16.41 -9.11 -1.83
C SER A 329 -15.01 -9.45 -1.36
N ILE A 330 -14.27 -10.20 -2.17
CA ILE A 330 -12.87 -10.53 -1.89
C ILE A 330 -11.99 -9.47 -2.55
N GLY A 331 -11.07 -8.92 -1.78
CA GLY A 331 -10.22 -7.85 -2.24
C GLY A 331 -8.87 -7.80 -1.58
N ARG A 332 -8.03 -6.93 -2.14
CA ARG A 332 -6.82 -6.48 -1.49
C ARG A 332 -7.18 -5.72 -0.23
N VAL A 333 -6.38 -5.94 0.80
CA VAL A 333 -6.46 -5.19 2.03
C VAL A 333 -6.15 -3.72 1.74
N SER A 334 -7.00 -2.81 2.23
CA SER A 334 -6.75 -1.38 2.06
C SER A 334 -5.58 -0.92 2.95
N ILE A 335 -4.78 0.05 2.48
CA ILE A 335 -3.67 0.62 3.26
C ILE A 335 -4.15 1.14 4.62
N GLN A 336 -5.30 1.83 4.67
CA GLN A 336 -5.83 2.31 5.93
C GLN A 336 -6.16 1.16 6.89
N SER A 337 -6.72 0.06 6.39
CA SER A 337 -6.99 -1.11 7.21
C SER A 337 -5.70 -1.70 7.78
N TRP A 338 -4.62 -1.77 6.99
CA TRP A 338 -3.32 -2.24 7.48
C TRP A 338 -2.83 -1.42 8.69
N HIS A 339 -2.90 -0.09 8.59
CA HIS A 339 -2.49 0.79 9.68
C HIS A 339 -3.42 0.73 10.90
N ASN A 340 -4.72 0.59 10.69
CA ASN A 340 -5.68 0.42 11.79
C ASN A 340 -5.41 -0.86 12.59
N GLU A 341 -5.17 -1.98 11.91
CA GLU A 341 -4.87 -3.25 12.57
C GLU A 341 -3.46 -3.28 13.17
N LEU A 342 -2.50 -2.55 12.57
CA LEU A 342 -1.19 -2.35 13.18
C LEU A 342 -1.32 -1.64 14.53
N ALA A 343 -2.10 -0.57 14.61
CA ALA A 343 -2.33 0.15 15.88
C ALA A 343 -2.93 -0.77 16.96
N LEU A 344 -3.89 -1.62 16.59
CA LEU A 344 -4.49 -2.61 17.50
C LEU A 344 -3.49 -3.69 17.93
N PHE A 345 -2.58 -4.10 17.03
CA PHE A 345 -1.53 -5.05 17.34
C PHE A 345 -0.49 -4.43 18.30
N ILE A 346 -0.10 -3.18 18.08
CA ILE A 346 0.81 -2.43 18.96
C ILE A 346 0.24 -2.35 20.37
N ASP A 347 -1.01 -1.91 20.50
CA ASP A 347 -1.72 -1.79 21.78
C ASP A 347 -1.81 -3.14 22.51
N ARG A 348 -2.25 -4.20 21.80
CA ARG A 348 -2.39 -5.55 22.39
C ARG A 348 -1.08 -6.09 22.96
N HIS A 349 0.05 -5.79 22.33
CA HIS A 349 1.35 -6.33 22.70
C HIS A 349 2.21 -5.37 23.52
N GLY A 350 1.72 -4.16 23.83
CA GLY A 350 2.46 -3.15 24.59
C GLY A 350 3.76 -2.73 23.87
N LEU A 351 3.71 -2.63 22.54
CA LEU A 351 4.86 -2.29 21.71
C LEU A 351 5.06 -0.75 21.65
N PRO A 352 6.27 -0.26 21.31
CA PRO A 352 6.45 1.14 20.97
C PRO A 352 5.55 1.53 19.78
N ASP A 353 5.26 2.82 19.64
CA ASP A 353 4.54 3.32 18.46
C ASP A 353 5.46 3.26 17.22
N PHE A 354 4.95 2.70 16.12
CA PHE A 354 5.66 2.65 14.84
C PHE A 354 4.72 2.42 13.66
N ASN A 355 5.21 2.74 12.47
CA ASN A 355 4.61 2.40 11.20
C ASN A 355 5.46 1.39 10.43
N PHE A 356 4.88 0.69 9.46
CA PHE A 356 5.60 -0.29 8.64
C PHE A 356 6.87 0.26 7.98
N VAL A 357 6.88 1.55 7.60
CA VAL A 357 8.04 2.19 6.96
C VAL A 357 9.22 2.36 7.92
N ASP A 358 8.95 2.42 9.22
CA ASP A 358 9.95 2.63 10.26
C ASP A 358 10.81 1.38 10.45
N LEU A 359 10.24 0.18 10.26
CA LEU A 359 10.96 -1.10 10.38
C LEU A 359 12.16 -1.18 9.43
N ARG A 360 11.94 -0.80 8.17
CA ARG A 360 12.98 -0.84 7.13
C ARG A 360 14.08 0.19 7.40
N LEU A 361 13.70 1.40 7.83
CA LEU A 361 14.66 2.46 8.16
C LEU A 361 15.47 2.11 9.42
N SER A 362 14.81 1.52 10.42
CA SER A 362 15.45 1.07 11.66
C SER A 362 16.42 -0.08 11.39
N GLY A 363 16.02 -1.08 10.59
CA GLY A 363 16.91 -2.16 10.15
C GLY A 363 18.15 -1.64 9.43
N ALA A 364 17.98 -0.68 8.50
CA ALA A 364 19.08 -0.01 7.82
C ALA A 364 20.09 0.62 8.80
N ARG A 365 19.59 1.38 9.78
CA ARG A 365 20.44 2.07 10.77
C ARG A 365 21.17 1.10 11.69
N LEU A 366 20.50 0.04 12.12
CA LEU A 366 21.13 -0.98 12.98
C LEU A 366 22.30 -1.68 12.29
N LEU A 367 22.19 -1.95 10.99
CA LEU A 367 23.29 -2.52 10.20
C LEU A 367 24.46 -1.54 10.09
N GLY A 368 24.18 -0.27 9.77
CA GLY A 368 25.22 0.77 9.70
C GLY A 368 25.95 0.97 11.03
N ASN A 369 25.22 0.98 12.15
CA ASN A 369 25.79 1.16 13.48
C ASN A 369 26.66 -0.03 13.94
N ARG A 370 26.48 -1.22 13.36
CA ARG A 370 27.33 -2.40 13.59
C ARG A 370 28.64 -2.37 12.80
N GLY A 371 28.90 -1.29 12.06
CA GLY A 371 30.11 -1.15 11.23
C GLY A 371 30.06 -1.97 9.95
N GLU A 372 28.87 -2.44 9.54
CA GLU A 372 28.71 -3.09 8.25
C GLU A 372 29.01 -2.11 7.12
N LYS A 373 29.74 -2.58 6.11
CA LYS A 373 30.12 -1.75 4.96
C LYS A 373 28.86 -1.17 4.29
N ILE A 374 28.92 0.09 3.85
CA ILE A 374 27.77 0.78 3.24
C ILE A 374 27.22 0.03 2.02
N GLU A 375 28.06 -0.75 1.34
CA GLU A 375 27.70 -1.63 0.23
C GLU A 375 26.81 -2.81 0.67
N ARG A 376 26.98 -3.32 1.90
CA ARG A 376 26.12 -4.37 2.46
C ARG A 376 24.76 -3.80 2.88
N VAL A 377 24.75 -2.63 3.50
CA VAL A 377 23.50 -1.89 3.81
C VAL A 377 22.76 -1.53 2.51
N GLN A 378 23.49 -1.12 1.46
CA GLN A 378 22.94 -0.83 0.15
C GLN A 378 22.40 -2.09 -0.54
N SER A 379 23.08 -3.23 -0.40
CA SER A 379 22.66 -4.53 -0.95
C SER A 379 21.40 -5.04 -0.26
N GLU A 380 21.35 -5.03 1.07
CA GLU A 380 20.18 -5.47 1.84
C GLU A 380 18.96 -4.56 1.61
N LEU A 381 19.17 -3.24 1.52
CA LEU A 381 18.09 -2.31 1.15
C LEU A 381 17.82 -2.28 -0.37
N GLN A 382 18.71 -2.85 -1.17
CA GLN A 382 18.65 -2.85 -2.64
C GLN A 382 18.40 -1.43 -3.19
N HIS A 383 19.22 -0.48 -2.72
CA HIS A 383 19.21 0.91 -3.19
C HIS A 383 20.16 1.08 -4.38
N LYS A 384 19.70 1.75 -5.45
CA LYS A 384 20.52 2.00 -6.65
C LYS A 384 21.65 3.03 -6.45
N ASN A 385 21.60 3.84 -5.39
CA ASN A 385 22.56 4.92 -5.16
C ASN A 385 22.93 4.99 -3.67
N SER A 386 24.22 5.16 -3.37
CA SER A 386 24.75 5.33 -2.01
C SER A 386 24.17 6.55 -1.30
N LYS A 387 23.76 7.61 -2.04
CA LYS A 387 23.03 8.76 -1.46
C LYS A 387 21.66 8.41 -0.85
N THR A 388 21.06 7.30 -1.28
CA THR A 388 19.82 6.75 -0.70
C THR A 388 20.09 5.83 0.49
N THR A 389 21.35 5.44 0.69
CA THR A 389 21.86 4.61 1.80
C THR A 389 22.59 5.46 2.84
N GLY A 390 22.80 6.76 2.59
CA GLY A 390 23.34 7.69 3.57
C GLY A 390 22.43 7.72 4.79
N LEU A 391 22.92 7.10 5.87
CA LEU A 391 22.31 7.07 7.20
C LEU A 391 22.59 8.37 7.94
#